data_AF-A0A133XGN7-F1
#
_entry.id   AF-A0A133XGN7-F1
#
_cell.length_a   1.000
_cell.length_b   1.000
_cell.length_c   1.000
_cell.angle_alpha   90.00
_cell.angle_beta   90.00
_cell.angle_gamma   90.00
#
_symmetry.space_group_name_H-M   'P 1'
#
loop_
_entity.id
_entity.type
_entity.pdbx_description
1 polymer ?
#
loop_
_entity_poly.entity_id
_entity_poly.type
_entity_poly.pdbx_seq_one_letter_code
_entity_poly.pdbx_strand_id
1 'polypeptide(L)'
;MATFLAFLALALLVGACYFIYRRSMASADATDKNDLQRFMVANRELHLQRIDHALWDSAMQIASGDEGVARARYIELRVKQMKSEATAEAAR
;
A
#
# COMPACT_ATOMS: atom_id res chain seq x y z
N MET A 1 -20.55 9.60 43.83
CA MET A 1 -21.13 9.63 42.46
C MET A 1 -20.20 10.28 41.45
N ALA A 2 -19.71 11.51 41.67
CA ALA A 2 -18.80 12.20 40.74
C ALA A 2 -17.50 11.44 40.43
N THR A 3 -16.89 10.80 41.44
CA THR A 3 -15.69 9.96 41.28
C THR A 3 -15.95 8.75 40.38
N PHE A 4 -17.09 8.07 40.55
CA PHE A 4 -17.47 6.91 39.73
C PHE A 4 -17.70 7.28 38.26
N LEU A 5 -18.33 8.43 38.01
CA LEU A 5 -18.50 8.97 36.66
C LEU A 5 -17.14 9.36 36.03
N ALA A 6 -16.21 9.90 36.82
CA ALA A 6 -14.86 10.20 36.34
C ALA A 6 -14.07 8.93 35.97
N PHE A 7 -14.20 7.85 36.75
CA PHE A 7 -13.59 6.55 36.41
C PHE A 7 -14.19 5.95 35.14
N LEU A 8 -15.52 6.03 34.97
CA LEU A 8 -16.18 5.59 33.73
C LEU A 8 -15.72 6.41 32.52
N ALA A 9 -15.65 7.73 32.65
CA ALA A 9 -15.17 8.60 31.58
C ALA A 9 -13.71 8.29 31.20
N LEU A 10 -12.85 8.05 32.19
CA LEU A 10 -11.46 7.65 31.95
C LEU A 10 -11.38 6.28 31.25
N ALA A 11 -12.17 5.30 31.68
CA ALA A 11 -12.22 3.98 31.06
C ALA A 11 -12.69 4.05 29.61
N LEU A 12 -13.71 4.86 29.31
CA LEU A 12 -14.18 5.10 27.95
C LEU A 12 -13.12 5.79 27.08
N LEU A 13 -12.41 6.77 27.63
CA LEU A 13 -11.34 7.47 26.92
C LEU A 13 -10.18 6.54 26.61
N VAL A 14 -9.75 5.73 27.58
CA VAL A 14 -8.70 4.71 27.37
C VAL A 14 -9.14 3.67 26.34
N GLY A 15 -10.38 3.20 26.41
CA GLY A 15 -10.95 2.27 25.43
C GLY A 15 -10.99 2.86 24.02
N ALA A 16 -11.42 4.12 23.88
CA ALA A 16 -11.44 4.82 22.59
C ALA A 16 -10.03 5.02 22.02
N CYS A 17 -9.06 5.45 22.84
CA CYS A 17 -7.67 5.58 22.43
C CYS A 17 -7.07 4.24 21.98
N TYR A 18 -7.33 3.16 22.72
CA TYR A 18 -6.88 1.82 22.37
C TYR A 18 -7.51 1.31 21.07
N PHE A 19 -8.81 1.54 20.88
CA PHE A 19 -9.51 1.18 19.66
C PHE A 19 -8.93 1.91 18.43
N ILE A 20 -8.74 3.23 18.54
CA ILE A 20 -8.13 4.03 17.45
C ILE A 20 -6.72 3.53 17.16
N TYR A 21 -5.90 3.29 18.20
CA TYR A 21 -4.55 2.75 18.05
C TYR A 21 -4.54 1.39 17.32
N ARG A 22 -5.39 0.44 17.74
CA ARG A 22 -5.50 -0.88 17.11
C ARG A 22 -5.97 -0.79 15.66
N ARG A 23 -6.96 0.06 15.38
CA ARG A 23 -7.44 0.29 14.01
C ARG A 23 -6.34 0.87 13.13
N SER A 24 -5.62 1.89 13.61
CA SER A 24 -4.52 2.51 12.86
C SER A 24 -3.38 1.52 12.60
N MET A 25 -3.01 0.70 13.59
CA MET A 25 -2.01 -0.35 13.45
C MET A 25 -2.42 -1.42 12.42
N ALA A 26 -3.68 -1.85 12.44
CA ALA A 26 -4.18 -2.82 11.46
C ALA A 26 -4.16 -2.26 10.03
N SER A 27 -4.54 -0.99 9.85
CA SER A 27 -4.46 -0.31 8.55
C SER A 27 -3.02 -0.16 8.06
N ALA A 28 -2.09 0.17 8.96
CA ALA A 28 -0.67 0.31 8.63
C ALA A 28 -0.05 -1.04 8.22
N ASP A 29 -0.27 -2.09 9.01
CA ASP A 29 0.28 -3.43 8.76
C ASP A 29 -0.30 -4.07 7.47
N ALA A 30 -1.59 -3.85 7.20
CA ALA A 30 -2.23 -4.27 5.96
C ALA A 30 -1.71 -3.52 4.74
N THR A 31 -1.30 -2.26 4.90
CA THR A 31 -0.73 -1.45 3.81
C THR A 31 0.71 -1.87 3.53
N ASP A 32 1.54 -2.02 4.56
CA ASP A 32 2.99 -2.24 4.43
C ASP A 32 3.34 -3.63 3.87
N LYS A 33 2.73 -4.70 4.41
CA LYS A 33 2.98 -6.07 3.93
C LYS A 33 2.51 -6.29 2.49
N ASN A 34 1.36 -5.73 2.15
CA ASN A 34 0.79 -5.88 0.81
C ASN A 34 1.59 -5.06 -0.21
N ASP A 35 2.07 -3.88 0.17
CA ASP A 35 2.90 -3.06 -0.70
C ASP A 35 4.26 -3.71 -0.98
N LEU A 36 4.95 -4.22 0.04
CA LEU A 36 6.21 -4.94 -0.16
C LEU A 36 6.03 -6.14 -1.11
N GLN A 37 4.97 -6.93 -0.92
CA GLN A 37 4.67 -8.06 -1.81
C GLN A 37 4.46 -7.61 -3.26
N ARG A 38 3.71 -6.52 -3.49
CA ARG A 38 3.50 -5.96 -4.84
C ARG A 38 4.82 -5.53 -5.48
N PHE A 39 5.71 -4.88 -4.72
CA PHE A 39 7.04 -4.53 -5.19
C PHE A 39 7.90 -5.75 -5.53
N MET A 40 7.83 -6.81 -4.74
CA MET A 40 8.53 -8.07 -5.04
C MET A 40 8.01 -8.74 -6.31
N VAL A 41 6.69 -8.75 -6.52
CA VAL A 41 6.08 -9.31 -7.73
C VAL A 41 6.50 -8.50 -8.96
N ALA A 42 6.38 -7.17 -8.92
CA ALA A 42 6.78 -6.30 -10.03
C ALA A 42 8.27 -6.44 -10.38
N ASN A 43 9.15 -6.55 -9.38
CA ASN A 43 10.58 -6.84 -9.60
C ASN A 43 10.80 -8.20 -10.25
N ARG A 44 10.06 -9.23 -9.82
CA ARG A 44 10.15 -10.58 -10.38
C ARG A 44 9.67 -10.62 -11.83
N GLU A 45 8.58 -9.92 -12.16
CA GLU A 45 8.07 -9.79 -13.54
C GLU A 45 9.15 -9.17 -14.44
N LEU A 46 9.78 -8.08 -13.97
CA LEU A 46 10.87 -7.40 -14.68
C LEU A 46 12.08 -8.32 -14.87
N HIS A 47 12.51 -9.03 -13.82
CA HIS A 47 13.68 -9.92 -13.87
C HIS A 47 13.46 -11.12 -14.81
N LEU A 48 12.23 -11.65 -14.86
CA LEU A 48 11.86 -12.75 -15.75
C LEU A 48 11.50 -12.30 -17.18
N GLN A 49 11.66 -11.01 -17.50
CA GLN A 49 11.26 -10.41 -18.78
C GLN A 49 9.79 -10.65 -19.15
N ARG A 50 8.92 -10.86 -18.15
CA ARG A 50 7.48 -10.98 -18.31
C ARG A 50 6.82 -9.62 -18.10
N ILE A 51 7.33 -8.63 -18.82
CA ILE A 51 6.92 -7.25 -18.67
C ILE A 51 5.69 -6.95 -19.50
N ASP A 52 4.83 -6.07 -18.97
CA ASP A 52 3.83 -5.43 -19.80
C ASP A 52 4.52 -4.35 -20.65
N HIS A 53 4.52 -4.54 -21.96
CA HIS A 53 5.19 -3.65 -22.90
C HIS A 53 4.59 -2.24 -22.93
N ALA A 54 3.28 -2.08 -22.72
CA ALA A 54 2.67 -0.76 -22.72
C ALA A 54 3.10 0.06 -21.48
N LEU A 55 3.22 -0.61 -20.34
CA LEU A 55 3.78 0.00 -19.12
C LEU A 55 5.28 0.28 -19.26
N TRP A 56 6.02 -0.62 -19.93
CA TRP A 56 7.44 -0.43 -20.20
C TRP A 56 7.71 0.79 -21.09
N ASP A 57 6.96 0.94 -22.17
CA ASP A 57 7.09 2.09 -23.08
C ASP A 57 6.78 3.40 -22.36
N SER A 58 5.75 3.40 -21.51
CA SER A 58 5.42 4.54 -20.64
C SER A 58 6.55 4.86 -19.67
N ALA A 59 7.14 3.83 -19.04
CA ALA A 59 8.26 3.99 -18.13
C ALA A 59 9.51 4.54 -18.85
N MET A 60 9.76 4.09 -20.08
CA MET A 60 10.86 4.55 -20.92
C MET A 60 10.68 6.02 -21.35
N GLN A 61 9.45 6.41 -21.67
CA GLN A 61 9.12 7.79 -21.99
C GLN A 61 9.34 8.71 -20.78
N ILE A 62 8.91 8.28 -19.58
CA ILE A 62 9.13 9.03 -18.34
C ILE A 62 10.62 9.13 -18.01
N ALA A 63 11.36 8.04 -18.23
CA ALA A 63 12.79 7.99 -18.01
C ALA A 63 13.63 8.69 -19.09
N SER A 64 12.99 9.29 -20.11
CA SER A 64 13.67 9.94 -21.23
C SER A 64 14.69 9.04 -21.94
N GLY A 65 14.41 7.74 -22.03
CA GLY A 65 15.30 6.76 -22.65
C GLY A 65 16.36 6.14 -21.74
N ASP A 66 16.49 6.55 -20.47
CA ASP A 66 17.40 5.92 -19.52
C ASP A 66 16.80 4.59 -19.01
N GLU A 67 17.40 3.48 -19.42
CA GLU A 67 16.92 2.14 -19.04
C GLU A 67 16.99 1.87 -17.53
N GLY A 68 18.02 2.39 -16.84
CA GLY A 68 18.18 2.20 -15.40
C GLY A 68 17.06 2.88 -14.61
N VAL A 69 16.70 4.09 -15.03
CA VAL A 69 15.56 4.84 -14.46
C VAL A 69 14.23 4.22 -14.90
N ALA A 70 14.11 3.76 -16.15
CA ALA A 70 12.91 3.14 -16.68
C ALA A 70 12.53 1.87 -15.90
N ARG A 71 13.50 1.06 -15.48
CA ARG A 71 13.26 -0.11 -14.62
C ARG A 71 12.59 0.26 -13.29
N ALA A 72 13.08 1.31 -12.63
CA ALA A 72 12.45 1.81 -11.40
C ALA A 72 11.03 2.34 -11.66
N ARG A 73 10.85 3.10 -12.74
CA ARG A 73 9.54 3.64 -13.14
C ARG A 73 8.53 2.57 -13.51
N TYR A 74 8.97 1.50 -14.18
CA TYR A 74 8.12 0.36 -14.50
C TYR A 74 7.57 -0.30 -13.23
N ILE A 75 8.44 -0.55 -12.25
CA ILE A 75 8.05 -1.16 -10.98
C ILE A 75 7.00 -0.29 -10.27
N GLU A 76 7.21 1.03 -10.21
CA GLU A 76 6.25 1.97 -9.60
C GLU A 76 4.88 1.93 -10.30
N LEU A 77 4.86 1.99 -11.62
CA LEU A 77 3.61 1.97 -12.39
C LEU A 77 2.87 0.64 -12.25
N ARG A 78 3.61 -0.47 -12.26
CA ARG A 78 3.03 -1.80 -12.10
C ARG A 78 2.43 -2.01 -10.71
N VAL A 79 3.11 -1.55 -9.66
CA VAL A 79 2.56 -1.57 -8.29
C VAL A 79 1.29 -0.71 -8.20
N LYS A 80 1.27 0.47 -8.84
CA LYS A 80 0.08 1.32 -8.90
C LYS A 80 -1.08 0.62 -9.61
N GLN A 81 -0.81 -0.09 -10.70
CA GLN A 81 -1.81 -0.89 -11.41
C GLN A 81 -2.37 -1.99 -10.51
N MET A 82 -1.52 -2.79 -9.85
CA MET A 82 -1.96 -3.84 -8.90
C MET A 82 -2.81 -3.28 -7.76
N LYS A 83 -2.49 -2.09 -7.26
CA LYS A 83 -3.31 -1.39 -6.25
C LYS A 83 -4.70 -1.07 -6.80
N SER A 84 -4.77 -0.53 -8.03
CA SER A 84 -6.05 -0.22 -8.68
C SER A 84 -6.91 -1.45 -8.95
N GLU A 85 -6.28 -2.55 -9.38
CA GLU A 85 -6.94 -3.84 -9.61
C GLU A 85 -7.51 -4.41 -8.29
N ALA A 86 -6.72 -4.40 -7.21
CA ALA A 86 -7.17 -4.84 -5.89
C ALA A 86 -8.33 -4.00 -5.35
N THR A 87 -8.32 -2.68 -5.55
CA THR A 87 -9.45 -1.82 -5.18
C THR A 87 -10.70 -2.10 -6.02
N ALA A 88 -10.54 -2.39 -7.31
CA ALA A 88 -11.65 -2.73 -8.19
C ALA A 88 -12.26 -4.10 -7.84
N GLU A 89 -11.43 -5.06 -7.43
CA GLU A 89 -11.88 -6.37 -6.96
C GLU A 89 -12.62 -6.29 -5.62
N ALA A 90 -12.14 -5.47 -4.68
CA ALA A 90 -12.82 -5.26 -3.40
C ALA A 90 -14.16 -4.51 -3.51
N ALA A 91 -14.40 -3.82 -4.63
CA ALA A 91 -15.63 -3.07 -4.90
C ALA A 91 -16.69 -3.89 -5.67
N ARG A 92 -16.34 -5.10 -6.12
CA ARG A 92 -17.27 -6.05 -6.75
C ARG A 92 -17.90 -6.96 -5.70
#